data_AF-A0A822AXN9-F1
#
_entry.id   AF-A0A822AXN9-F1
#
_cell.length_a   1.000
_cell.length_b   1.000
_cell.length_c   1.000
_cell.angle_alpha   90.00
_cell.angle_beta   90.00
_cell.angle_gamma   90.00
#
_symmetry.space_group_name_H-M   'P 1'
#
loop_
_entity.id
_entity.type
_entity.pdbx_description
1 polymer ?
#
loop_
_entity_poly.entity_id
_entity_poly.type
_entity_poly.pdbx_seq_one_letter_code
_entity_poly.pdbx_strand_id
1 'polypeptide(L)'
;AQEGPACNKTKSVTLSNTDECDIPPAKRRRLQGTLTKTLITEYQRLAWEALKENIKDKVKEADKSNLSAISRGLFKCNIIRGRGLVANAIIRAQLRSPSSTPVYAALVCKIHRKLPIIGELIVKRLMLSFRRTHQRNDKIRCLAIIKFISHLINKNMVSSF
;
A
#
# COMPACT_ATOMS: atom_id res chain seq x y z
N ALA A 1 5.43 -20.18 10.92
CA ALA A 1 5.32 -20.72 9.56
C ALA A 1 3.98 -20.25 8.97
N GLN A 2 4.00 -19.40 7.95
CA GLN A 2 2.81 -19.01 7.19
C GLN A 2 3.14 -19.20 5.71
N GLU A 3 2.39 -20.09 5.07
CA GLU A 3 2.52 -20.45 3.67
C GLU A 3 2.26 -19.23 2.78
N GLY A 4 3.22 -18.91 1.92
CA GLY A 4 3.03 -17.97 0.82
C GLY A 4 2.15 -18.56 -0.28
N PRO A 5 1.62 -17.75 -1.20
CA PRO A 5 0.73 -18.24 -2.24
C PRO A 5 1.50 -19.22 -3.13
N ALA A 6 0.95 -20.43 -3.27
CA ALA A 6 1.50 -21.49 -4.11
C ALA A 6 1.69 -20.95 -5.54
N CYS A 7 2.95 -20.89 -5.98
CA CYS A 7 3.27 -20.71 -7.38
C CYS A 7 2.81 -21.98 -8.09
N ASN A 8 1.67 -21.88 -8.78
CA ASN A 8 1.10 -22.97 -9.55
C ASN A 8 2.16 -23.56 -10.48
N LYS A 9 2.40 -24.86 -10.27
CA LYS A 9 3.13 -25.82 -11.11
C LYS A 9 3.68 -25.20 -12.39
N THR A 10 5.01 -25.03 -12.43
CA THR A 10 5.78 -24.95 -13.67
C THR A 10 5.30 -26.03 -14.62
N LYS A 11 4.44 -25.65 -15.58
CA LYS A 11 4.35 -26.37 -16.84
C LYS A 11 5.70 -26.15 -17.50
N SER A 12 6.59 -27.12 -17.36
CA SER A 12 7.75 -27.26 -18.21
C SER A 12 7.25 -27.14 -19.64
N VAL A 13 7.58 -26.05 -20.32
CA VAL A 13 7.37 -25.92 -21.75
C VAL A 13 8.25 -26.98 -22.37
N THR A 14 7.68 -28.15 -22.66
CA THR A 14 8.30 -29.19 -23.45
C THR A 14 8.35 -28.64 -24.87
N LEU A 15 9.50 -28.05 -25.24
CA LEU A 15 9.80 -27.71 -26.61
C LEU A 15 9.86 -29.02 -27.39
N SER A 16 8.83 -29.26 -28.19
CA SER A 16 8.77 -30.34 -29.16
C SER A 16 9.84 -30.15 -30.24
N ASN A 17 10.68 -31.18 -30.41
CA ASN A 17 11.28 -31.64 -31.67
C ASN A 17 11.59 -30.57 -32.74
N THR A 18 12.43 -29.59 -32.41
CA THR A 18 13.19 -28.85 -33.44
C THR A 18 14.61 -28.71 -32.92
N ASP A 19 15.50 -29.40 -33.62
CA ASP A 19 16.95 -29.31 -33.68
C ASP A 19 17.68 -28.85 -32.42
N GLU A 20 18.55 -29.72 -31.93
CA GLU A 20 19.63 -29.45 -30.99
C GLU A 20 20.60 -28.42 -31.62
N CYS A 21 20.12 -27.20 -31.80
CA CYS A 21 20.89 -26.07 -32.25
C CYS A 21 21.94 -25.81 -31.16
N ASP A 22 23.20 -25.85 -31.55
CA ASP A 22 24.35 -25.80 -30.67
C ASP A 22 24.49 -24.39 -30.08
N ILE A 23 23.61 -24.06 -29.11
CA ILE A 23 23.56 -22.74 -28.47
C ILE A 23 24.81 -22.63 -27.60
N PRO A 24 25.72 -21.68 -27.89
CA PRO A 24 26.94 -21.53 -27.11
C PRO A 24 26.62 -21.27 -25.64
N PRO A 25 27.38 -21.85 -24.70
CA PRO A 25 27.05 -21.83 -23.27
C PRO A 25 26.86 -20.40 -22.72
N ALA A 26 27.58 -19.41 -23.26
CA ALA A 26 27.40 -18.01 -22.90
C ALA A 26 26.02 -17.46 -23.30
N LYS A 27 25.51 -17.81 -24.49
CA LYS A 27 24.18 -17.40 -24.99
C LYS A 27 23.07 -18.11 -24.22
N ARG A 28 23.27 -19.39 -23.88
CA ARG A 28 22.35 -20.17 -23.03
C ARG A 28 22.20 -19.58 -21.62
N ARG A 29 23.31 -19.23 -20.96
CA ARG A 29 23.30 -18.54 -19.64
C ARG A 29 22.61 -17.19 -19.71
N ARG A 30 22.83 -16.41 -20.78
CA ARG A 30 22.14 -15.12 -20.98
C ARG A 30 20.63 -15.30 -21.09
N LEU A 31 20.15 -16.26 -21.90
CA LEU A 31 18.73 -16.53 -22.07
C LEU A 31 18.07 -17.02 -20.78
N GLN A 32 18.67 -17.97 -20.07
CA GLN A 32 18.21 -18.42 -18.76
C GLN A 32 18.20 -17.28 -17.72
N GLY A 33 19.23 -16.42 -17.75
CA GLY A 33 19.29 -15.20 -16.94
C GLY A 33 18.19 -14.21 -17.28
N THR A 34 17.85 -14.01 -18.55
CA THR A 34 16.75 -13.14 -18.97
C THR A 34 15.39 -13.71 -18.54
N LEU A 35 15.17 -15.01 -18.76
CA LEU A 35 13.95 -15.73 -18.33
C LEU A 35 13.74 -15.67 -16.81
N THR A 36 14.79 -15.88 -16.02
CA THR A 36 14.69 -15.79 -14.56
C THR A 36 14.42 -14.35 -14.11
N LYS A 37 15.06 -13.34 -14.73
CA LYS A 37 14.81 -11.93 -14.44
C LYS A 37 13.38 -11.49 -14.80
N THR A 38 12.83 -11.94 -15.93
CA THR A 38 11.44 -11.62 -16.30
C THR A 38 10.47 -12.26 -15.31
N LEU A 39 10.66 -13.53 -14.95
CA LEU A 39 9.83 -14.21 -13.94
C LEU A 39 9.90 -13.56 -12.56
N ILE A 40 11.08 -13.12 -12.12
CA ILE A 40 11.24 -12.36 -10.86
C ILE A 40 10.48 -11.04 -10.93
N THR A 41 10.54 -10.34 -12.07
CA THR A 41 9.85 -9.06 -12.26
C THR A 41 8.34 -9.23 -12.22
N GLU A 42 7.80 -10.22 -12.92
CA GLU A 42 6.37 -10.54 -12.88
C GLU A 42 5.91 -10.96 -11.48
N TYR A 43 6.69 -11.79 -10.78
CA TYR A 43 6.42 -12.14 -9.40
C TYR A 43 6.37 -10.91 -8.47
N GLN A 44 7.34 -10.00 -8.60
CA GLN A 44 7.36 -8.77 -7.81
C GLN A 44 6.17 -7.86 -8.10
N ARG A 45 5.72 -7.82 -9.36
CA ARG A 45 4.53 -7.07 -9.77
C ARG A 45 3.27 -7.66 -9.16
N LEU A 46 3.07 -8.98 -9.27
CA LEU A 46 1.93 -9.67 -8.66
C LEU A 46 1.93 -9.49 -7.13
N ALA A 47 3.09 -9.62 -6.48
CA ALA A 47 3.23 -9.38 -5.04
C ALA A 47 2.91 -7.92 -4.66
N TRP A 48 3.28 -6.95 -5.51
CA TRP A 48 2.96 -5.54 -5.30
C TRP A 48 1.47 -5.23 -5.48
N GLU A 49 0.83 -5.81 -6.51
CA GLU A 49 -0.61 -5.68 -6.74
C GLU A 49 -1.42 -6.32 -5.60
N ALA A 50 -1.01 -7.51 -5.13
CA ALA A 50 -1.59 -8.15 -3.96
C ALA A 50 -1.42 -7.30 -2.69
N LEU A 51 -0.24 -6.70 -2.48
CA LEU A 51 -0.01 -5.78 -1.34
C LEU A 51 -0.94 -4.56 -1.41
N LYS A 52 -1.11 -3.99 -2.60
CA LYS A 52 -1.97 -2.82 -2.82
C LYS A 52 -3.44 -3.11 -2.50
N GLU A 53 -3.99 -4.21 -3.01
CA GLU A 53 -5.38 -4.57 -2.73
C GLU A 53 -5.56 -4.96 -1.25
N ASN A 54 -4.66 -5.75 -0.66
CA ASN A 54 -4.73 -6.06 0.77
C ASN A 54 -4.77 -4.81 1.66
N ILE A 55 -3.90 -3.82 1.41
CA ILE A 55 -3.90 -2.56 2.18
C ILE A 55 -5.23 -1.81 1.99
N LYS A 56 -5.70 -1.71 0.74
CA LYS A 56 -6.93 -1.00 0.40
C LYS A 56 -8.15 -1.64 1.07
N ASP A 57 -8.23 -2.96 1.06
CA ASP A 57 -9.33 -3.72 1.66
C ASP A 57 -9.33 -3.55 3.19
N LYS A 58 -8.16 -3.67 3.84
CA LYS A 58 -8.04 -3.44 5.29
C LYS A 58 -8.45 -2.04 5.69
N VAL A 59 -8.14 -1.01 4.89
CA VAL A 59 -8.55 0.36 5.18
C VAL A 59 -10.06 0.57 4.93
N LYS A 60 -10.64 -0.10 3.92
CA LYS A 60 -12.08 -0.02 3.61
C LYS A 60 -12.94 -0.62 4.73
N GLU A 61 -12.47 -1.71 5.34
CA GLU A 61 -13.16 -2.42 6.43
C GLU A 61 -13.03 -1.71 7.80
N ALA A 62 -12.34 -0.57 7.89
CA ALA A 62 -12.05 0.06 9.18
C ALA A 62 -13.28 0.72 9.83
N ASP A 63 -13.67 0.20 10.99
CA ASP A 63 -14.76 0.67 11.85
C ASP A 63 -14.31 0.93 13.29
N LYS A 64 -15.19 1.55 14.09
CA LYS A 64 -14.93 1.85 15.51
C LYS A 64 -14.71 0.57 16.35
N SER A 65 -15.45 -0.50 16.08
CA SER A 65 -15.42 -1.75 16.83
C SER A 65 -14.23 -2.66 16.46
N ASN A 66 -13.80 -2.65 15.20
CA ASN A 66 -12.80 -3.59 14.67
C ASN A 66 -11.38 -3.00 14.54
N LEU A 67 -11.16 -1.75 14.94
CA LEU A 67 -9.91 -1.02 14.72
C LEU A 67 -8.64 -1.75 15.20
N SER A 68 -8.72 -2.47 16.32
CA SER A 68 -7.59 -3.26 16.84
C SER A 68 -7.29 -4.51 16.00
N ALA A 69 -8.29 -5.14 15.40
CA ALA A 69 -8.08 -6.24 14.46
C ALA A 69 -7.50 -5.73 13.14
N ILE A 70 -8.06 -4.65 12.59
CA ILE A 70 -7.59 -4.02 11.35
C ILE A 70 -6.14 -3.55 11.47
N SER A 71 -5.78 -2.87 12.55
CA SER A 71 -4.39 -2.43 12.76
C SER A 71 -3.41 -3.61 12.80
N ARG A 72 -3.73 -4.69 13.52
CA ARG A 72 -2.92 -5.92 13.53
C ARG A 72 -2.80 -6.53 12.14
N GLY A 73 -3.89 -6.61 11.37
CA GLY A 73 -3.88 -7.09 9.99
C GLY A 73 -3.00 -6.23 9.08
N LEU A 74 -3.08 -4.91 9.24
CA LEU A 74 -2.28 -3.96 8.46
C LEU A 74 -0.78 -4.09 8.76
N PHE A 75 -0.39 -4.32 10.01
CA PHE A 75 1.00 -4.57 10.40
C PHE A 75 1.56 -5.91 9.92
N LYS A 76 0.71 -6.90 9.59
CA LYS A 76 1.14 -8.13 8.92
C LYS A 76 1.50 -7.89 7.45
N CYS A 77 0.96 -6.84 6.84
CA CYS A 77 1.34 -6.42 5.50
C CYS A 77 2.66 -5.63 5.52
N ASN A 78 3.42 -5.67 4.42
CA ASN A 78 4.65 -4.89 4.30
C ASN A 78 4.36 -3.39 4.03
N ILE A 79 3.93 -2.69 5.07
CA ILE A 79 3.57 -1.27 5.01
C ILE A 79 4.77 -0.32 4.96
N ILE A 80 5.98 -0.81 5.23
CA ILE A 80 7.21 -0.02 5.03
C ILE A 80 7.48 0.13 3.54
N ARG A 81 7.42 -0.98 2.79
CA ARG A 81 7.47 -0.98 1.31
C ARG A 81 6.25 -0.25 0.73
N GLY A 82 5.07 -0.50 1.30
CA GLY A 82 3.79 0.07 0.90
C GLY A 82 3.43 1.43 1.50
N ARG A 83 4.36 2.19 2.10
CA ARG A 83 4.02 3.41 2.88
C ARG A 83 3.19 4.43 2.10
N GLY A 84 3.50 4.59 0.81
CA GLY A 84 2.75 5.46 -0.09
C GLY A 84 1.36 4.93 -0.42
N LEU A 85 1.19 3.60 -0.48
CA LEU A 85 -0.10 2.94 -0.67
C LEU A 85 -0.99 3.15 0.56
N VAL A 86 -0.46 2.95 1.76
CA VAL A 86 -1.18 3.18 3.03
C VAL A 86 -1.65 4.63 3.11
N ALA A 87 -0.75 5.59 2.88
CA ALA A 87 -1.11 7.00 2.96
C ALA A 87 -2.20 7.39 1.94
N ASN A 88 -2.08 6.91 0.71
CA ASN A 88 -3.07 7.17 -0.34
C ASN A 88 -4.41 6.47 -0.05
N ALA A 89 -4.39 5.25 0.47
CA ALA A 89 -5.59 4.49 0.82
C ALA A 89 -6.39 5.18 1.92
N ILE A 90 -5.73 5.62 3.01
CA ILE A 90 -6.37 6.31 4.14
C ILE A 90 -6.96 7.65 3.70
N ILE A 91 -6.19 8.48 2.99
CA ILE A 91 -6.67 9.80 2.53
C ILE A 91 -7.87 9.62 1.58
N ARG A 92 -7.81 8.68 0.64
CA ARG A 92 -8.94 8.43 -0.28
C ARG A 92 -10.16 7.86 0.43
N ALA A 93 -9.98 6.97 1.41
CA ALA A 93 -11.08 6.41 2.19
C ALA A 93 -11.77 7.51 3.01
N GLN A 94 -11.01 8.39 3.65
CA GLN A 94 -11.55 9.52 4.39
C GLN A 94 -12.31 10.50 3.50
N LEU A 95 -11.79 10.81 2.31
CA LEU A 95 -12.46 11.68 1.34
C LEU A 95 -13.76 11.07 0.80
N ARG A 96 -13.85 9.74 0.71
CA ARG A 96 -15.09 9.04 0.32
C ARG A 96 -16.11 9.03 1.45
N SER A 97 -15.65 8.92 2.69
CA SER A 97 -16.50 8.76 3.89
C SER A 97 -16.06 9.70 5.02
N PRO A 98 -16.34 11.01 4.92
CA PRO A 98 -15.90 12.00 5.91
C PRO A 98 -16.62 11.87 7.27
N SER A 99 -17.72 11.11 7.36
CA SER A 99 -18.38 10.74 8.61
C SER A 99 -17.49 9.83 9.49
N SER A 100 -16.73 8.92 8.88
CA SER A 100 -15.84 7.97 9.57
C SER A 100 -14.44 8.53 9.86
N THR A 101 -14.23 9.83 9.68
CA THR A 101 -12.94 10.52 9.94
C THR A 101 -12.32 10.20 11.32
N PRO A 102 -13.08 10.12 12.44
CA PRO A 102 -12.50 9.77 13.74
C PRO A 102 -11.86 8.37 13.76
N VAL A 103 -12.40 7.41 13.00
CA VAL A 103 -11.88 6.04 12.90
C VAL A 103 -10.54 6.05 12.16
N TYR A 104 -10.48 6.74 11.02
CA TYR A 104 -9.24 6.87 10.25
C TYR A 104 -8.16 7.62 11.03
N ALA A 105 -8.53 8.66 11.78
CA ALA A 105 -7.59 9.37 12.66
C ALA A 105 -7.01 8.44 13.74
N ALA A 106 -7.86 7.64 14.40
CA ALA A 106 -7.41 6.66 15.39
C ALA A 106 -6.55 5.53 14.77
N LEU A 107 -6.80 5.15 13.51
CA LEU A 107 -5.95 4.22 12.78
C LEU A 107 -4.55 4.80 12.55
N VAL A 108 -4.49 6.05 12.06
CA VAL A 108 -3.21 6.77 11.86
C VAL A 108 -2.48 6.88 13.20
N CYS A 109 -3.20 7.23 14.27
CA CYS A 109 -2.97 6.90 15.70
C CYS A 109 -1.94 5.81 15.94
N LYS A 110 -2.46 4.60 15.74
CA LYS A 110 -1.79 3.35 16.03
C LYS A 110 -0.60 3.13 15.10
N ILE A 111 -0.70 3.54 13.83
CA ILE A 111 0.38 3.43 12.85
C ILE A 111 1.57 4.29 13.26
N HIS A 112 1.36 5.56 13.56
CA HIS A 112 2.44 6.49 13.93
C HIS A 112 3.19 6.08 15.19
N ARG A 113 2.47 5.58 16.21
CA ARG A 113 3.11 5.07 17.45
C ARG A 113 4.09 3.93 17.21
N LYS A 114 3.94 3.17 16.11
CA LYS A 114 4.84 2.06 15.76
C LYS A 114 5.83 2.43 14.64
N LEU A 115 5.38 3.24 13.68
CA LEU A 115 6.12 3.63 12.48
C LEU A 115 5.89 5.14 12.22
N PRO A 116 6.62 6.03 12.92
CA PRO A 116 6.41 7.48 12.84
C PRO A 116 6.51 8.02 11.41
N ILE A 117 7.45 7.47 10.63
CA ILE A 117 7.70 7.84 9.22
C ILE A 117 6.46 7.72 8.32
N ILE A 118 5.56 6.76 8.61
CA ILE A 118 4.31 6.59 7.85
C ILE A 118 3.29 7.65 8.29
N GLY A 119 3.18 7.90 9.59
CA GLY A 119 2.30 8.94 10.13
C GLY A 119 2.66 10.33 9.59
N GLU A 120 3.94 10.69 9.62
CA GLU A 120 4.42 11.96 9.07
C GLU A 120 4.15 12.08 7.57
N LEU A 121 4.35 11.01 6.81
CA LEU A 121 4.05 10.99 5.37
C LEU A 121 2.57 11.27 5.10
N ILE A 122 1.66 10.73 5.93
CA ILE A 122 0.23 10.98 5.82
C ILE A 122 -0.08 12.46 6.07
N VAL A 123 0.46 13.04 7.15
CA VAL A 123 0.24 14.45 7.52
C VAL A 123 0.78 15.38 6.43
N LYS A 124 2.02 15.16 5.95
CA LYS A 124 2.61 15.95 4.85
C LYS A 124 1.75 15.91 3.59
N ARG A 125 1.22 14.74 3.22
CA ARG A 125 0.32 14.59 2.06
C ARG A 125 -1.05 15.22 2.28
N LEU A 126 -1.55 15.23 3.51
CA LEU A 126 -2.81 15.85 3.86
C LEU A 126 -2.73 17.38 3.74
N MET A 127 -1.63 17.99 4.23
CA MET A 127 -1.35 19.43 4.08
C MET A 127 -1.20 19.83 2.61
N LEU A 128 -0.50 19.03 1.79
CA LEU A 128 -0.41 19.27 0.36
C LEU A 128 -1.77 19.15 -0.34
N SER A 129 -2.57 18.16 0.05
CA SER A 129 -3.95 17.99 -0.46
C SER A 129 -4.81 19.21 -0.12
N PHE A 130 -4.74 19.71 1.11
CA PHE A 130 -5.45 20.91 1.56
C PHE A 130 -5.11 22.13 0.69
N ARG A 131 -3.82 22.42 0.50
CA ARG A 131 -3.36 23.54 -0.35
C ARG A 131 -3.89 23.44 -1.77
N ARG A 132 -3.85 22.24 -2.36
CA ARG A 132 -4.36 22.00 -3.73
C ARG A 132 -5.88 22.13 -3.83
N THR A 133 -6.63 21.63 -2.85
CA THR A 133 -8.11 21.77 -2.85
C THR A 133 -8.55 23.21 -2.62
N HIS A 134 -7.81 23.96 -1.79
CA HIS A 134 -8.03 25.37 -1.57
C HIS A 134 -7.80 26.19 -2.84
N GLN A 135 -6.67 25.96 -3.54
CA GLN A 135 -6.37 26.64 -4.82
C GLN A 135 -7.43 26.35 -5.91
N ARG A 136 -8.03 25.16 -5.90
CA ARG A 136 -9.11 24.77 -6.82
C ARG A 136 -10.50 25.21 -6.37
N ASN A 137 -10.61 25.90 -5.25
CA ASN A 137 -11.85 26.36 -4.65
C ASN A 137 -12.88 25.24 -4.36
N ASP A 138 -12.41 24.00 -4.10
CA ASP A 138 -13.28 22.88 -3.76
C ASP A 138 -13.57 22.87 -2.25
N LYS A 139 -14.66 23.55 -1.87
CA LYS A 139 -15.06 23.72 -0.47
C LYS A 139 -15.34 22.39 0.23
N ILE A 140 -15.97 21.42 -0.45
CA ILE A 140 -16.38 20.15 0.14
C ILE A 140 -15.15 19.33 0.54
N ARG A 141 -14.20 19.16 -0.38
CA ARG A 141 -12.96 18.44 -0.08
C ARG A 141 -12.09 19.20 0.92
N CYS A 142 -12.06 20.53 0.85
CA CYS A 142 -11.34 21.36 1.80
C CYS A 142 -11.84 21.12 3.25
N LEU A 143 -13.16 21.19 3.47
CA LEU A 143 -13.77 20.92 4.78
C LEU A 143 -13.52 19.50 5.28
N ALA A 144 -13.60 18.50 4.40
CA ALA A 144 -13.28 17.11 4.76
C ALA A 144 -11.83 16.96 5.24
N ILE A 145 -10.88 17.64 4.59
CA ILE A 145 -9.47 17.62 4.97
C ILE A 145 -9.24 18.37 6.29
N ILE A 146 -9.82 19.55 6.46
CA ILE A 146 -9.74 20.32 7.73
C ILE A 146 -10.26 19.48 8.90
N LYS A 147 -11.41 18.82 8.72
CA LYS A 147 -11.98 17.91 9.73
C LYS A 147 -11.01 16.79 10.07
N PHE A 148 -10.33 16.23 9.07
CA PHE A 148 -9.35 15.18 9.32
C PHE A 148 -8.13 15.69 10.08
N ILE A 149 -7.60 16.86 9.72
CA ILE A 149 -6.51 17.52 10.43
C ILE A 149 -6.91 17.77 11.90
N SER A 150 -8.11 18.30 12.14
CA SER A 150 -8.63 18.54 13.50
C SER A 150 -8.64 17.26 14.34
N HIS A 151 -9.12 16.14 13.80
CA HIS A 151 -9.08 14.86 14.52
C HIS A 151 -7.67 14.33 14.79
N LEU A 152 -6.70 14.59 13.91
CA LEU A 152 -5.30 14.18 14.10
C LEU A 152 -4.62 15.02 15.20
N ILE A 153 -4.90 16.33 15.25
CA ILE A 153 -4.44 17.23 16.31
C ILE A 153 -5.02 16.80 17.66
N ASN A 154 -6.33 16.55 17.74
CA ASN A 154 -7.00 16.12 18.97
C ASN A 154 -6.51 14.78 19.52
N LYS A 155 -5.81 13.99 18.71
CA LYS A 155 -5.21 12.71 19.12
C LYS A 155 -3.70 12.81 19.38
N ASN A 156 -3.16 14.02 19.50
CA ASN A 156 -1.74 14.33 19.75
C ASN A 156 -0.78 13.70 18.72
N MET A 157 -1.24 13.50 17.48
CA MET A 157 -0.36 13.03 16.40
C MET A 157 0.52 14.13 15.84
N VAL A 158 -0.05 15.32 15.81
CA VAL A 158 0.62 16.55 15.40
C VAL A 158 0.83 17.33 16.68
N SER A 159 1.83 16.92 17.47
CA SER A 159 2.33 17.76 18.56
C SER A 159 3.13 18.87 17.91
N SER A 160 2.65 20.11 18.06
CA SER A 160 3.36 21.40 17.84
C SER A 160 4.46 21.38 16.77
N PHE A 161 4.17 22.01 15.62
CA PHE A 161 5.20 22.49 14.70
C PHE A 161 6.26 23.31 15.43
#